data_AF-A0A2E0PN02-F1
#
_entry.id   AF-A0A2E0PN02-F1
#
_cell.length_a   1.000
_cell.length_b   1.000
_cell.length_c   1.000
_cell.angle_alpha   90.00
_cell.angle_beta   90.00
_cell.angle_gamma   90.00
#
_symmetry.space_group_name_H-M   'P 1'
#
loop_
_entity.id
_entity.type
_entity.pdbx_description
1 polymer ?
#
loop_
_entity_poly.entity_id
_entity_poly.type
_entity_poly.pdbx_seq_one_letter_code
_entity_poly.pdbx_strand_id
1 'polypeptide(L)'
;CAQRAGHMMAIIGADLKKGVPQKWLIENSWGDDKGQKGLWTLFDSWFDEHVDHVIVHKRHIPAKTLRIFKDKPVRLPIWYWD
;
A
#
# COMPACT_ATOMS: atom_id res chain seq x y z
N CYS A 1 -9.83 13.84 11.42
CA CYS A 1 -8.64 13.14 11.94
C CYS A 1 -8.15 12.21 10.85
N ALA A 2 -7.17 12.62 10.05
CA ALA A 2 -6.57 11.72 9.06
C ALA A 2 -5.88 10.56 9.79
N GLN A 3 -6.20 9.32 9.43
CA GLN A 3 -5.49 8.15 9.91
C GLN A 3 -4.08 8.17 9.32
N ARG A 4 -3.05 8.02 10.18
CA ARG A 4 -1.66 7.96 9.75
C ARG A 4 -1.31 6.52 9.38
N ALA A 5 -0.51 6.34 8.34
CA ALA A 5 0.19 5.08 8.10
C ALA A 5 1.05 4.75 9.34
N GLY A 6 0.67 3.71 10.07
CA GLY A 6 1.35 3.28 11.31
C GLY A 6 2.16 2.01 11.17
N HIS A 7 2.00 1.27 10.07
CA HIS A 7 2.63 -0.03 9.86
C HIS A 7 2.85 -0.31 8.38
N MET A 8 3.94 -1.00 8.04
CA MET A 8 4.28 -1.42 6.68
C MET A 8 4.22 -2.95 6.60
N MET A 9 3.60 -3.45 5.54
CA MET A 9 3.45 -4.89 5.30
C MET A 9 3.71 -5.20 3.82
N ALA A 10 3.82 -6.47 3.47
CA ALA A 10 4.05 -6.90 2.08
C ALA A 10 2.78 -7.49 1.46
N ILE A 11 2.36 -6.96 0.32
CA ILE A 11 1.31 -7.57 -0.50
C ILE A 11 1.95 -8.72 -1.29
N ILE A 12 1.47 -9.95 -1.10
CA ILE A 12 2.01 -11.17 -1.72
C ILE A 12 1.01 -11.89 -2.62
N GLY A 13 -0.25 -11.43 -2.67
CA GLY A 13 -1.27 -11.98 -3.56
C GLY A 13 -2.52 -11.11 -3.64
N ALA A 14 -3.35 -11.36 -4.65
CA ALA A 14 -4.63 -10.71 -4.84
C ALA A 14 -5.67 -11.72 -5.34
N ASP A 15 -6.87 -11.66 -4.76
CA ASP A 15 -8.05 -12.35 -5.26
C ASP A 15 -8.79 -11.42 -6.24
N LEU A 16 -9.00 -11.87 -7.47
CA LEU A 16 -9.57 -11.06 -8.54
C LEU A 16 -10.91 -11.62 -9.01
N LYS A 17 -11.94 -10.76 -9.06
CA LYS A 17 -13.21 -11.06 -9.71
C LYS A 17 -13.31 -10.27 -11.00
N LYS A 18 -13.25 -10.98 -12.14
CA LYS A 18 -13.27 -10.37 -13.49
C LYS A 18 -12.18 -9.29 -13.68
N GLY A 19 -10.99 -9.53 -13.11
CA GLY A 19 -9.86 -8.58 -13.18
C GLY A 19 -9.91 -7.44 -12.17
N VAL A 20 -10.94 -7.35 -11.33
CA VAL A 20 -11.05 -6.36 -10.25
C VAL A 20 -10.64 -7.01 -8.92
N PRO A 21 -9.70 -6.42 -8.16
CA PRO A 21 -9.34 -6.91 -6.84
C PRO A 21 -10.56 -6.98 -5.91
N GLN A 22 -10.63 -8.04 -5.11
CA GLN A 22 -11.64 -8.20 -4.06
C GLN A 22 -10.96 -8.30 -2.69
N LYS A 23 -9.80 -8.95 -2.64
CA LYS A 23 -9.00 -9.14 -1.44
C LYS A 23 -7.51 -9.12 -1.75
N TRP A 24 -6.74 -8.70 -0.77
CA TRP A 24 -5.28 -8.66 -0.80
C TRP A 24 -4.72 -9.62 0.25
N LEU A 25 -3.80 -10.50 -0.17
CA LEU A 25 -3.06 -11.37 0.73
C LEU A 25 -1.79 -10.65 1.17
N ILE A 26 -1.62 -10.53 2.48
CA ILE A 26 -0.58 -9.74 3.12
C ILE A 26 0.30 -10.65 3.98
N GLU A 27 1.62 -10.53 3.80
CA GLU A 27 2.61 -11.03 4.75
C GLU A 27 2.88 -9.94 5.79
N ASN A 28 2.72 -10.30 7.07
CA ASN A 28 2.95 -9.41 8.20
C ASN A 28 4.20 -9.88 8.99
N SER A 29 4.74 -8.99 9.82
CA SER A 29 6.02 -9.16 10.52
C SER A 29 5.88 -9.42 12.02
N TRP A 30 4.77 -10.03 12.45
CA TRP A 30 4.44 -10.24 13.87
C TRP A 30 4.53 -11.71 14.32
N GLY A 31 5.26 -12.55 13.60
CA GLY A 31 5.34 -13.99 13.86
C GLY A 31 4.21 -14.79 13.22
N ASP A 32 4.28 -16.11 13.36
CA ASP A 32 3.33 -17.06 12.76
C ASP A 32 2.16 -17.42 13.70
N ASP A 33 2.19 -16.97 14.95
CA ASP A 33 1.12 -17.15 15.93
C ASP A 33 -0.07 -16.22 15.68
N LYS A 34 0.12 -15.15 14.89
CA LYS A 34 -0.92 -14.18 14.52
C LYS A 34 -1.45 -14.40 13.12
N GLY A 35 -2.73 -14.06 12.93
CA GLY A 35 -3.41 -14.22 11.65
C GLY A 35 -3.48 -15.70 11.24
N GLN A 36 -3.29 -15.97 9.94
CA GLN A 36 -3.16 -17.31 9.41
C GLN A 36 -1.68 -17.59 9.10
N LYS A 37 -0.92 -18.02 10.11
CA LYS A 37 0.53 -18.26 10.01
C LYS A 37 1.31 -17.01 9.56
N GLY A 38 1.02 -15.86 10.16
CA GLY A 38 1.62 -14.57 9.79
C GLY A 38 0.96 -13.89 8.59
N LEU A 39 0.02 -14.55 7.92
CA LEU A 39 -0.69 -14.01 6.76
C LEU A 39 -2.03 -13.39 7.15
N TRP A 40 -2.38 -12.31 6.46
CA TRP A 40 -3.61 -11.56 6.63
C TRP A 40 -4.31 -11.43 5.28
N THR A 41 -5.64 -11.42 5.29
CA THR A 41 -6.45 -11.12 4.10
C THR A 41 -7.21 -9.84 4.35
N LEU A 42 -7.01 -8.85 3.48
CA LEU A 42 -7.67 -7.55 3.57
C LEU A 42 -8.68 -7.41 2.43
N PHE A 43 -9.86 -6.86 2.69
CA PHE A 43 -10.80 -6.52 1.62
C PHE A 43 -10.29 -5.32 0.82
N ASP A 44 -10.65 -5.26 -0.46
CA ASP A 44 -10.31 -4.12 -1.32
C ASP A 44 -10.87 -2.79 -0.78
N SER A 45 -12.07 -2.80 -0.20
CA SER A 45 -12.63 -1.60 0.47
C SER A 45 -11.81 -1.14 1.67
N TRP A 46 -11.18 -2.06 2.41
CA TRP A 46 -10.27 -1.70 3.49
C TRP A 46 -8.99 -1.05 2.93
N PHE A 47 -8.51 -1.56 1.80
CA PHE A 47 -7.35 -1.00 1.12
C PHE A 47 -7.59 0.47 0.74
N ASP A 48 -8.73 0.77 0.13
CA ASP A 48 -9.11 2.12 -0.28
C ASP A 48 -9.16 3.12 0.89
N GLU A 49 -9.58 2.67 2.08
CA GLU A 49 -9.74 3.53 3.26
C GLU A 49 -8.46 3.70 4.08
N HIS A 50 -7.57 2.70 4.07
CA HIS A 50 -6.48 2.63 5.05
C HIS A 50 -5.06 2.52 4.46
N VAL A 51 -4.93 2.28 3.15
CA VAL A 51 -3.61 2.24 2.50
C VAL A 51 -3.29 3.58 1.87
N ASP A 52 -2.26 4.21 2.43
CA ASP A 52 -1.82 5.55 2.04
C ASP A 52 -0.69 5.50 0.99
N HIS A 53 0.21 4.51 1.09
CA HIS A 53 1.39 4.41 0.23
C HIS A 53 1.63 2.98 -0.26
N VAL A 54 2.11 2.86 -1.49
CA VAL A 54 2.64 1.63 -2.07
C VAL A 54 3.99 1.87 -2.72
N ILE A 55 4.88 0.87 -2.65
CA ILE A 55 6.18 0.89 -3.31
C ILE A 55 6.12 -0.11 -4.45
N VAL A 56 6.29 0.39 -5.67
CA VAL A 56 6.21 -0.42 -6.88
C VAL A 56 7.43 -0.20 -7.77
N HIS A 57 7.85 -1.25 -8.47
CA HIS A 57 9.01 -1.16 -9.35
C HIS A 57 8.70 -0.22 -10.53
N LYS A 58 9.60 0.75 -10.81
CA LYS A 58 9.42 1.81 -11.83
C LYS A 58 9.01 1.28 -13.21
N ARG A 59 9.46 0.08 -13.58
CA ARG A 59 9.08 -0.60 -14.84
C ARG A 59 7.57 -0.75 -15.06
N HIS A 60 6.78 -0.76 -13.98
CA HIS A 60 5.32 -0.89 -14.04
C HIS A 60 4.60 0.46 -14.07
N ILE A 61 5.34 1.58 -13.96
CA ILE A 61 4.76 2.92 -13.93
C ILE A 61 4.85 3.55 -15.32
N PRO A 62 3.75 4.12 -15.85
CA PRO A 62 3.77 4.83 -17.12
C PRO A 62 4.83 5.95 -17.13
N ALA A 63 5.55 6.09 -18.26
CA ALA A 63 6.60 7.10 -18.40
C ALA A 63 6.10 8.53 -18.10
N LYS A 64 4.84 8.83 -18.43
CA LYS A 64 4.21 10.13 -18.12
C LYS A 64 4.20 10.43 -16.61
N THR A 65 3.95 9.42 -15.77
CA THR A 65 3.92 9.55 -14.31
C THR A 65 5.33 9.67 -13.77
N LEU A 66 6.28 8.89 -14.30
CA LEU A 66 7.69 8.97 -13.88
C LEU A 66 8.34 10.35 -14.13
N ARG A 67 7.76 11.19 -15.01
CA ARG A 67 8.26 12.56 -15.22
C ARG A 67 8.18 13.42 -13.96
N ILE A 68 7.30 13.11 -13.01
CA ILE A 68 7.16 13.85 -11.74
C ILE A 68 8.47 13.88 -10.93
N PHE A 69 9.33 12.86 -11.08
CA PHE A 69 10.63 12.83 -10.42
C PHE A 69 11.61 13.90 -10.92
N LYS A 70 11.30 14.60 -12.01
CA LYS A 70 12.09 15.73 -12.52
C LYS A 70 11.66 17.07 -11.94
N ASP A 71 10.47 17.13 -11.35
CA ASP A 71 9.94 18.36 -10.78
C ASP A 71 10.62 18.66 -9.44
N LYS A 72 10.69 19.94 -9.08
CA LYS A 72 11.22 20.34 -7.77
C LYS A 72 10.27 19.82 -6.68
N PRO A 73 10.74 19.01 -5.71
CA PRO A 73 9.87 18.48 -4.67
C PRO A 73 9.33 19.61 -3.79
N VAL A 74 8.07 19.47 -3.37
CA VAL A 74 7.46 20.35 -2.37
C VAL A 74 8.06 20.01 -1.02
N ARG A 75 8.65 21.01 -0.34
CA ARG A 75 9.17 20.84 1.01
C ARG A 75 8.02 20.96 2.00
N LEU A 76 7.67 19.85 2.62
CA LEU A 76 6.66 19.79 3.66
C LEU A 76 7.30 20.07 5.04
N PRO A 77 6.56 20.66 6.01
CA PRO A 77 7.02 20.79 7.39
C PRO A 77 7.20 19.41 8.04
N ILE A 78 8.02 19.31 9.08
CA ILE A 78 8.28 18.04 9.78
C ILE A 78 7.02 17.46 10.45
N TRP A 79 6.06 18.30 10.78
CA TRP A 79 4.76 17.94 11.35
C TRP A 79 3.65 17.92 10.30
N TYR A 80 3.96 17.74 9.02
CA TYR A 80 2.91 17.72 7.99
C TYR A 80 1.98 16.52 8.24
N TRP A 81 0.67 16.80 8.38
CA TRP A 81 -0.35 15.82 8.77
C TRP A 81 -1.48 15.67 7.73
N ASP A 82 -1.35 16.27 6.53
CA ASP A 82 -2.35 16.23 5.45
C ASP A 82 -1.77 15.71 4.11
#